data_AF-A0AAW9H3V8-F1
#
_entry.id   AF-A0AAW9H3V8-F1
#
_cell.length_a   1.000
_cell.length_b   1.000
_cell.length_c   1.000
_cell.angle_alpha   90.00
_cell.angle_beta   90.00
_cell.angle_gamma   90.00
#
_symmetry.space_group_name_H-M   'P 1'
#
loop_
_entity.id
_entity.type
_entity.pdbx_description
1 polymer ?
#
loop_
_entity_poly.entity_id
_entity_poly.type
_entity_poly.pdbx_seq_one_letter_code
_entity_poly.pdbx_strand_id
1 'polypeptide(L)'
;MAMSATTPPDAALAAGTSEAQRLTATALLALDCRQRAQAPPSRPVVLPGADAEDAAAVAARRAAERQRLAACRGVAGLDAAQIEAMLRSAAARGDADAQRQLLAQRVAQLVARAGSVDAEGQRASLSAADERDAEDVVTQLEDRALHGDRTSIDALAQLLRAPWLAVADPPYAAAWQLAARQAPERPFPPPEQALGAEELLDGLSEAQRQQALSLAPALFAQCCARR
;
A
#
# COMPACT_ATOMS: atom_id res chain seq x y z
N MET A 1 23.57 -25.96 45.57
CA MET A 1 22.60 -24.88 45.31
C MET A 1 23.14 -24.03 44.18
N ALA A 2 22.61 -24.19 42.97
CA ALA A 2 22.91 -23.31 41.83
C ALA A 2 21.56 -22.88 41.25
N MET A 3 21.26 -21.59 41.36
CA MET A 3 20.03 -21.00 40.80
C MET A 3 20.27 -20.73 39.32
N SER A 4 19.60 -21.50 38.46
CA SER A 4 19.46 -21.17 37.05
C SER A 4 18.50 -19.99 36.94
N ALA A 5 19.02 -18.82 36.57
CA ALA A 5 18.22 -17.67 36.21
C ALA A 5 17.61 -17.92 34.81
N THR A 6 16.33 -18.29 34.79
CA THR A 6 15.53 -18.33 33.57
C THR A 6 15.21 -16.90 33.16
N THR A 7 15.93 -16.39 32.16
CA THR A 7 15.60 -15.14 31.49
C THR A 7 14.24 -15.29 30.79
N PRO A 8 13.29 -14.35 30.94
CA PRO A 8 12.01 -14.42 30.25
C PRO A 8 12.21 -14.30 28.72
N PRO A 9 11.47 -15.09 27.91
CA PRO A 9 11.66 -15.17 26.45
C PRO A 9 11.26 -13.89 25.68
N ASP A 10 10.55 -12.95 26.33
CA ASP A 10 10.08 -11.72 25.68
C ASP A 10 11.15 -10.64 25.47
N ALA A 11 12.27 -10.69 26.20
CA ALA A 11 13.34 -9.70 26.04
C ALA A 11 14.23 -9.96 24.81
N ALA A 12 14.18 -11.17 24.23
CA ALA A 12 15.02 -11.56 23.10
C ALA A 12 14.43 -11.18 21.72
N LEU A 13 13.12 -10.92 21.64
CA LEU A 13 12.44 -10.57 20.39
C LEU A 13 12.66 -9.10 19.95
N ALA A 14 13.19 -8.24 20.83
CA ALA A 14 13.46 -6.84 20.52
C ALA A 14 14.91 -6.57 20.02
N ALA A 15 15.81 -7.55 20.09
CA ALA A 15 17.25 -7.34 19.91
C ALA A 15 17.79 -7.49 18.47
N GLY A 16 16.92 -7.71 17.47
CA GLY A 16 17.34 -7.96 16.09
C GLY A 16 16.90 -6.94 15.04
N THR A 17 16.22 -5.85 15.42
CA THR A 17 15.74 -4.89 14.41
C THR A 17 16.88 -4.03 13.87
N SER A 18 17.09 -4.09 12.56
CA SER A 18 18.09 -3.26 11.90
C SER A 18 17.76 -1.78 12.12
N GLU A 19 18.77 -0.91 12.11
CA GLU A 19 18.53 0.54 12.25
C GLU A 19 17.56 1.04 11.17
N ALA A 20 17.61 0.47 9.95
CA ALA A 20 16.69 0.78 8.87
C ALA A 20 15.24 0.43 9.23
N GLN A 21 15.00 -0.77 9.79
CA GLN A 21 13.66 -1.18 10.25
C GLN A 21 13.11 -0.26 11.35
N ARG A 22 13.97 0.21 12.28
CA ARG A 22 13.55 1.15 13.33
C ARG A 22 13.18 2.52 12.78
N LEU A 23 13.96 3.02 11.80
CA LEU A 23 13.65 4.24 11.08
C LEU A 23 12.31 4.12 10.35
N THR A 24 12.11 3.02 9.62
CA THR A 24 10.84 2.74 8.92
C THR A 24 9.66 2.68 9.89
N ALA A 25 9.77 1.88 10.97
CA ALA A 25 8.69 1.71 11.93
C ALA A 25 8.28 3.05 12.59
N THR A 26 9.27 3.89 12.92
CA THR A 26 9.02 5.20 13.52
C THR A 26 8.39 6.17 12.51
N ALA A 27 8.87 6.16 11.26
CA ALA A 27 8.31 6.99 10.19
C ALA A 27 6.85 6.59 9.87
N LEU A 28 6.55 5.29 9.78
CA LEU A 28 5.19 4.79 9.52
C LEU A 28 4.23 5.12 10.68
N LEU A 29 4.69 4.98 11.93
CA LEU A 29 3.91 5.41 13.10
C LEU A 29 3.60 6.91 13.04
N ALA A 30 4.59 7.74 12.71
CA ALA A 30 4.40 9.19 12.58
C ALA A 30 3.40 9.55 11.46
N LEU A 31 3.46 8.85 10.32
CA LEU A 31 2.50 9.02 9.23
C LEU A 31 1.07 8.68 9.66
N ASP A 32 0.84 7.51 10.28
CA ASP A 32 -0.50 7.10 10.75
C ASP A 32 -1.06 8.10 11.77
N CYS A 33 -0.27 8.51 12.75
CA CYS A 33 -0.69 9.49 13.75
C CYS A 33 -1.09 10.83 13.12
N ARG A 34 -0.36 11.28 12.09
CA ARG A 34 -0.67 12.53 11.37
C ARG A 34 -1.92 12.43 10.51
N GLN A 35 -2.06 11.34 9.74
CA GLN A 35 -3.25 11.09 8.94
C GLN A 35 -4.51 11.09 9.80
N ARG A 36 -4.46 10.47 10.98
CA ARG A 36 -5.57 10.46 11.93
C ARG A 36 -5.86 11.82 12.54
N ALA A 37 -4.84 12.61 12.85
CA ALA A 37 -5.03 13.96 13.35
C ALA A 37 -5.70 14.88 12.31
N GLN A 38 -5.52 14.58 11.02
CA GLN A 38 -6.14 15.29 9.90
C GLN A 38 -7.52 14.71 9.52
N ALA A 39 -7.83 13.49 9.92
CA ALA A 39 -9.12 12.88 9.63
C ALA A 39 -10.25 13.62 10.37
N PRO A 40 -11.34 13.99 9.67
CA PRO A 40 -12.49 14.60 10.33
C PRO A 40 -13.03 13.64 11.41
N PRO A 41 -13.53 14.15 12.55
CA PRO A 41 -14.07 13.31 13.59
C PRO A 41 -15.23 12.48 13.02
N SER A 42 -15.01 11.18 12.85
CA SER A 42 -16.05 10.25 12.43
C SER A 42 -17.10 10.19 13.54
N ARG A 43 -18.27 10.79 13.30
CA ARG A 43 -19.43 10.67 14.19
C ARG A 43 -19.78 9.18 14.27
N PRO A 44 -19.83 8.57 15.46
CA PRO A 44 -20.31 7.20 15.56
C PRO A 44 -21.76 7.17 15.07
N VAL A 45 -22.00 6.42 13.99
CA VAL A 45 -23.35 6.09 13.56
C VAL A 45 -23.90 5.10 14.59
N VAL A 46 -24.71 5.60 15.51
CA VAL A 46 -25.48 4.75 16.42
C VAL A 46 -26.61 4.14 15.60
N LEU A 47 -26.42 2.89 15.17
CA LEU A 47 -27.48 2.09 14.59
C LEU A 47 -28.52 1.80 15.69
N PRO A 48 -29.83 2.05 15.45
CA PRO A 48 -30.87 1.69 16.41
C PRO A 48 -30.88 0.17 16.61
N GLY A 49 -30.63 -0.31 17.83
CA GLY A 49 -30.62 -1.74 18.16
C GLY A 49 -29.25 -2.40 18.26
N ALA A 50 -28.14 -1.64 18.31
CA ALA A 50 -26.86 -2.20 18.71
C ALA A 50 -26.90 -2.58 20.20
N ASP A 51 -27.03 -3.87 20.47
CA ASP A 51 -27.02 -4.47 21.80
C ASP A 51 -25.82 -4.01 22.63
N ALA A 52 -26.01 -4.04 23.97
CA ALA A 52 -25.02 -3.65 24.97
C ALA A 52 -23.61 -4.15 24.61
N GLU A 53 -22.72 -3.24 24.21
CA GLU A 53 -21.31 -3.57 23.98
C GLU A 53 -20.75 -4.24 25.25
N ASP A 54 -20.15 -5.41 25.09
CA ASP A 54 -19.45 -6.12 26.16
C ASP A 54 -18.46 -5.15 26.84
N ALA A 55 -18.61 -4.98 28.16
CA ALA A 55 -17.77 -4.09 28.95
C ALA A 55 -16.28 -4.43 28.81
N ALA A 56 -15.94 -5.70 28.58
CA ALA A 56 -14.57 -6.13 28.30
C ALA A 56 -14.07 -5.63 26.94
N ALA A 57 -14.89 -5.70 25.89
CA ALA A 57 -14.56 -5.16 24.56
C ALA A 57 -14.39 -3.63 24.60
N VAL A 58 -15.25 -2.91 25.32
CA VAL A 58 -15.13 -1.46 25.52
C VAL A 58 -13.84 -1.12 26.27
N ALA A 59 -13.51 -1.87 27.33
CA ALA A 59 -12.30 -1.67 28.11
C ALA A 59 -11.04 -1.93 27.26
N ALA A 60 -11.02 -3.00 26.48
CA ALA A 60 -9.93 -3.33 25.56
C ALA A 60 -9.73 -2.25 24.50
N ARG A 61 -10.82 -1.76 23.90
CA ARG A 61 -10.78 -0.65 22.93
C ARG A 61 -10.20 0.63 23.54
N ARG A 62 -10.63 0.99 24.76
CA ARG A 62 -10.09 2.16 25.48
C ARG A 62 -8.62 1.99 25.84
N ALA A 63 -8.20 0.78 26.21
CA ALA A 63 -6.79 0.50 26.50
C ALA A 63 -5.91 0.63 25.24
N ALA A 64 -6.35 0.05 24.12
CA ALA A 64 -5.68 0.18 22.83
C ALA A 64 -5.58 1.66 22.39
N GLU A 65 -6.66 2.43 22.56
CA GLU A 65 -6.65 3.87 22.26
C GLU A 65 -5.64 4.64 23.11
N ARG A 66 -5.56 4.38 24.42
CA ARG A 66 -4.57 5.01 25.30
C ARG A 66 -3.14 4.66 24.90
N GLN A 67 -2.88 3.38 24.59
CA GLN A 67 -1.57 2.93 24.15
C GLN A 67 -1.17 3.62 22.84
N ARG A 68 -2.11 3.73 21.89
CA ARG A 68 -1.91 4.44 20.63
C ARG A 68 -1.61 5.93 20.85
N LEU A 69 -2.39 6.62 21.68
CA LEU A 69 -2.13 8.04 22.00
C LEU A 69 -0.77 8.24 22.68
N ALA A 70 -0.33 7.29 23.51
CA ALA A 70 1.02 7.31 24.07
C ALA A 70 2.09 7.14 22.98
N ALA A 71 1.91 6.22 22.03
CA ALA A 71 2.82 6.04 20.91
C ALA A 71 2.88 7.30 20.01
N CYS A 72 1.73 7.90 19.68
CA CYS A 72 1.67 9.12 18.89
C CYS A 72 2.34 10.32 19.58
N ARG A 73 2.28 10.41 20.91
CA ARG A 73 3.03 11.45 21.65
C ARG A 73 4.54 11.30 21.48
N GLY A 74 5.05 10.08 21.32
CA GLY A 74 6.47 9.82 21.08
C GLY A 74 6.99 10.30 19.73
N VAL A 75 6.10 10.52 18.76
CA VAL A 75 6.45 10.95 17.38
C VAL A 75 5.83 12.31 17.01
N ALA A 76 5.13 12.97 17.93
CA ALA A 76 4.38 14.20 17.66
C ALA A 76 5.27 15.38 17.21
N GLY A 77 6.55 15.36 17.56
CA GLY A 77 7.52 16.39 17.15
C GLY A 77 8.09 16.20 15.75
N LEU A 78 7.77 15.10 15.05
CA LEU A 78 8.30 14.83 13.71
C LEU A 78 7.47 15.53 12.62
N ASP A 79 8.14 16.38 11.85
CA ASP A 79 7.55 17.02 10.68
C ASP A 79 7.58 16.12 9.42
N ALA A 80 7.03 16.61 8.30
CA ALA A 80 6.95 15.81 7.08
C ALA A 80 8.32 15.52 6.47
N ALA A 81 9.23 16.51 6.51
CA ALA A 81 10.55 16.39 5.94
C ALA A 81 11.42 15.40 6.74
N GLN A 82 11.28 15.41 8.08
CA GLN A 82 11.96 14.47 8.98
C GLN A 82 11.48 13.04 8.73
N ILE A 83 10.15 12.83 8.65
CA ILE A 83 9.58 11.51 8.34
C ILE A 83 10.08 11.00 6.98
N GLU A 84 10.07 11.86 5.96
CA GLU A 84 10.54 11.48 4.63
C GLU A 84 12.05 11.20 4.62
N ALA A 85 12.86 11.99 5.34
CA ALA A 85 14.29 11.75 5.49
C ALA A 85 14.58 10.41 6.16
N MET A 86 13.79 10.02 7.16
CA MET A 86 13.89 8.70 7.80
C MET A 86 13.57 7.58 6.80
N LEU A 87 12.52 7.71 6.01
CA LEU A 87 12.16 6.75 4.96
C LEU A 87 13.26 6.64 3.90
N ARG A 88 13.77 7.78 3.38
CA ARG A 88 14.86 7.77 2.40
C ARG A 88 16.12 7.12 2.96
N SER A 89 16.45 7.39 4.23
CA SER A 89 17.60 6.79 4.91
C SER A 89 17.44 5.28 5.07
N ALA A 90 16.25 4.80 5.42
CA ALA A 90 15.96 3.37 5.52
C ALA A 90 15.98 2.69 4.13
N ALA A 91 15.38 3.32 3.12
CA ALA A 91 15.35 2.82 1.75
C ALA A 91 16.75 2.71 1.13
N ALA A 92 17.62 3.69 1.38
CA ALA A 92 19.03 3.67 0.96
C ALA A 92 19.83 2.52 1.62
N ARG A 93 19.35 2.02 2.76
CA ARG A 93 19.90 0.85 3.47
C ARG A 93 19.20 -0.47 3.08
N GLY A 94 18.35 -0.45 2.07
CA GLY A 94 17.67 -1.64 1.53
C GLY A 94 16.37 -2.03 2.25
N ASP A 95 15.79 -1.15 3.08
CA ASP A 95 14.52 -1.46 3.74
C ASP A 95 13.35 -1.44 2.73
N ALA A 96 12.76 -2.61 2.50
CA ALA A 96 11.74 -2.81 1.48
C ALA A 96 10.43 -2.06 1.80
N ASP A 97 10.08 -1.92 3.08
CA ASP A 97 8.89 -1.17 3.52
C ASP A 97 9.05 0.33 3.30
N ALA A 98 10.23 0.89 3.59
CA ALA A 98 10.52 2.29 3.30
C ALA A 98 10.47 2.59 1.80
N GLN A 99 11.05 1.71 0.97
CA GLN A 99 10.96 1.84 -0.49
C GLN A 99 9.52 1.78 -0.99
N ARG A 100 8.70 0.84 -0.50
CA ARG A 100 7.25 0.78 -0.79
C ARG A 100 6.57 2.09 -0.45
N GLN A 101 6.83 2.62 0.74
CA GLN A 101 6.17 3.82 1.23
C GLN A 101 6.54 5.06 0.40
N LEU A 102 7.80 5.18 -0.02
CA LEU A 102 8.25 6.26 -0.90
C LEU A 102 7.63 6.15 -2.29
N LEU A 103 7.54 4.94 -2.86
CA LEU A 103 6.86 4.70 -4.14
C LEU A 103 5.37 5.06 -4.04
N ALA A 104 4.67 4.63 -2.99
CA ALA A 104 3.28 4.97 -2.76
C ALA A 104 3.06 6.50 -2.66
N GLN A 105 3.98 7.23 -2.03
CA GLN A 105 3.94 8.69 -1.98
C GLN A 105 4.13 9.32 -3.38
N ARG A 106 5.09 8.82 -4.17
CA ARG A 106 5.30 9.28 -5.55
C ARG A 106 4.08 9.03 -6.44
N VAL A 107 3.48 7.84 -6.34
CA VAL A 107 2.21 7.51 -7.02
C VAL A 107 1.11 8.50 -6.65
N ALA A 108 0.89 8.74 -5.35
CA ALA A 108 -0.14 9.67 -4.89
C ALA A 108 0.09 11.10 -5.40
N GLN A 109 1.35 11.56 -5.42
CA GLN A 109 1.72 12.87 -5.97
C GLN A 109 1.50 12.96 -7.49
N LEU A 110 1.84 11.93 -8.24
CA LEU A 110 1.59 11.86 -9.69
C LEU A 110 0.10 11.88 -10.00
N VAL A 111 -0.70 11.07 -9.30
CA VAL A 111 -2.16 11.04 -9.47
C VAL A 111 -2.78 12.39 -9.10
N ALA A 112 -2.36 13.01 -8.00
CA ALA A 112 -2.87 14.32 -7.58
C ALA A 112 -2.53 15.43 -8.60
N ARG A 113 -1.30 15.45 -9.13
CA ARG A 113 -0.88 16.41 -10.17
C ARG A 113 -1.67 16.21 -11.45
N ALA A 114 -1.79 14.97 -11.91
CA ALA A 114 -2.44 14.66 -13.18
C ALA A 114 -3.97 14.79 -13.13
N GLY A 115 -4.57 14.68 -11.94
CA GLY A 115 -5.98 14.95 -11.69
C GLY A 115 -6.29 16.42 -11.40
N SER A 116 -5.30 17.30 -11.34
CA SER A 116 -5.51 18.73 -11.07
C SER A 116 -6.16 19.43 -12.27
N VAL A 117 -7.07 20.35 -11.97
CA VAL A 117 -7.72 21.21 -12.96
C VAL A 117 -7.30 22.65 -12.74
N ASP A 118 -7.13 23.40 -13.83
CA ASP A 118 -6.87 24.82 -13.80
C ASP A 118 -8.15 25.63 -13.46
N ALA A 119 -8.02 26.96 -13.43
CA ALA A 119 -9.11 27.86 -13.07
C ALA A 119 -10.27 27.81 -14.08
N GLU A 120 -9.98 27.41 -15.31
CA GLU A 120 -10.90 27.25 -16.41
C GLU A 120 -11.54 25.84 -16.44
N GLY A 121 -11.16 24.96 -15.50
CA GLY A 121 -11.68 23.60 -15.37
C GLY A 121 -11.10 22.62 -16.40
N GLN A 122 -10.07 23.02 -17.14
CA GLN A 122 -9.30 22.08 -17.96
C GLN A 122 -8.29 21.34 -17.08
N ARG A 123 -7.98 20.09 -17.44
CA ARG A 123 -6.94 19.34 -16.73
C ARG A 123 -5.59 19.96 -17.04
N ALA A 124 -4.80 20.18 -15.99
CA ALA A 124 -3.42 20.58 -16.15
C ALA A 124 -2.63 19.47 -16.85
N SER A 125 -1.89 19.84 -17.90
CA SER A 125 -0.93 18.92 -18.52
C SER A 125 0.18 18.62 -17.53
N LEU A 126 0.57 17.35 -17.43
CA LEU A 126 1.78 16.96 -16.70
C LEU A 126 3.03 17.58 -17.35
N SER A 127 4.03 17.88 -16.53
CA SER A 127 5.32 18.29 -17.06
C SER A 127 6.08 17.08 -17.61
N ALA A 128 7.01 17.30 -18.54
CA ALA A 128 7.90 16.23 -19.03
C ALA A 128 8.77 15.61 -17.93
N ALA A 129 8.94 16.28 -16.77
CA ALA A 129 9.59 15.68 -15.61
C ALA A 129 8.65 14.70 -14.89
N ASP A 130 7.37 15.05 -14.77
CA ASP A 130 6.35 14.18 -14.16
C ASP A 130 6.07 12.95 -15.02
N GLU A 131 6.09 13.08 -16.35
CA GLU A 131 5.93 11.95 -17.27
C GLU A 131 7.07 10.93 -17.11
N ARG A 132 8.33 11.42 -17.08
CA ARG A 132 9.49 10.56 -16.82
C ARG A 132 9.47 9.95 -15.42
N ASP A 133 9.01 10.71 -14.42
CA ASP A 133 8.81 10.19 -13.06
C ASP A 133 7.75 9.07 -13.05
N ALA A 134 6.66 9.21 -13.82
CA ALA A 134 5.64 8.17 -13.95
C ALA A 134 6.20 6.88 -14.59
N GLU A 135 6.99 6.99 -15.65
CA GLU A 135 7.67 5.84 -16.28
C GLU A 135 8.63 5.13 -15.32
N ASP A 136 9.43 5.89 -14.56
CA ASP A 136 10.35 5.36 -13.56
C ASP A 136 9.61 4.68 -12.40
N VAL A 137 8.49 5.25 -11.95
CA VAL A 137 7.63 4.65 -10.91
C VAL A 137 6.98 3.37 -11.41
N VAL A 138 6.46 3.34 -12.64
CA VAL A 138 5.90 2.12 -13.25
C VAL A 138 6.96 1.01 -13.27
N THR A 139 8.16 1.31 -13.77
CA THR A 139 9.26 0.34 -13.83
C THR A 139 9.62 -0.23 -12.45
N GLN A 140 9.71 0.63 -11.43
CA GLN A 140 10.01 0.19 -10.06
C GLN A 140 8.88 -0.63 -9.43
N LEU A 141 7.63 -0.30 -9.71
CA LEU A 141 6.48 -1.05 -9.22
C LEU A 141 6.34 -2.40 -9.93
N GLU A 142 6.64 -2.48 -11.23
CA GLU A 142 6.69 -3.73 -11.98
C GLU A 142 7.76 -4.68 -11.46
N ASP A 143 8.99 -4.18 -11.24
CA ASP A 143 10.06 -4.99 -10.65
C ASP A 143 9.63 -5.58 -9.31
N ARG A 144 9.03 -4.77 -8.43
CA ARG A 144 8.50 -5.24 -7.15
C ARG A 144 7.32 -6.19 -7.29
N ALA A 145 6.43 -5.92 -8.23
CA ALA A 145 5.30 -6.78 -8.55
C ALA A 145 5.79 -8.17 -8.98
N LEU A 146 6.82 -8.26 -9.82
CA LEU A 146 7.46 -9.51 -10.22
C LEU A 146 8.08 -10.28 -9.05
N HIS A 147 8.45 -9.60 -7.98
CA HIS A 147 8.92 -10.21 -6.73
C HIS A 147 7.78 -10.52 -5.73
N GLY A 148 6.52 -10.47 -6.16
CA GLY A 148 5.36 -10.87 -5.36
C GLY A 148 4.78 -9.77 -4.44
N ASP A 149 5.25 -8.53 -4.56
CA ASP A 149 4.75 -7.41 -3.76
C ASP A 149 3.34 -6.97 -4.22
N ARG A 150 2.31 -7.57 -3.59
CA ARG A 150 0.90 -7.30 -3.92
C ARG A 150 0.49 -5.83 -3.74
N THR A 151 1.07 -5.13 -2.76
CA THR A 151 0.79 -3.69 -2.57
C THR A 151 1.35 -2.87 -3.74
N SER A 152 2.52 -3.27 -4.27
CA SER A 152 3.08 -2.64 -5.47
C SER A 152 2.26 -2.95 -6.71
N ILE A 153 1.64 -4.14 -6.80
CA ILE A 153 0.69 -4.49 -7.87
C ILE A 153 -0.53 -3.56 -7.86
N ASP A 154 -1.12 -3.28 -6.69
CA ASP A 154 -2.27 -2.39 -6.60
C ASP A 154 -1.90 -0.93 -6.95
N ALA A 155 -0.73 -0.46 -6.51
CA ALA A 155 -0.22 0.86 -6.86
C ALA A 155 0.11 0.98 -8.36
N LEU A 156 0.70 -0.06 -8.96
CA LEU A 156 0.95 -0.14 -10.40
C LEU A 156 -0.37 -0.05 -11.18
N ALA A 157 -1.34 -0.87 -10.80
CA ALA A 157 -2.64 -0.88 -11.45
C ALA A 157 -3.40 0.44 -11.30
N GLN A 158 -3.15 1.21 -10.23
CA GLN A 158 -3.72 2.55 -10.08
C GLN A 158 -3.16 3.52 -11.13
N LEU A 159 -1.84 3.53 -11.36
CA LEU A 159 -1.23 4.38 -12.39
C LEU A 159 -1.65 3.97 -13.79
N LEU A 160 -1.57 2.68 -14.11
CA LEU A 160 -1.89 2.16 -15.44
C LEU A 160 -3.37 2.36 -15.81
N ARG A 161 -4.29 2.46 -14.83
CA ARG A 161 -5.70 2.77 -15.09
C ARG A 161 -6.00 4.24 -15.31
N ALA A 162 -5.09 5.15 -14.95
CA ALA A 162 -5.34 6.58 -15.00
C ALA A 162 -5.21 7.09 -16.44
N PRO A 163 -6.32 7.32 -17.19
CA PRO A 163 -6.27 7.56 -18.64
C PRO A 163 -5.60 8.88 -19.05
N TRP A 164 -5.28 9.73 -18.07
CA TRP A 164 -4.59 11.00 -18.26
C TRP A 164 -3.06 10.88 -18.13
N LEU A 165 -2.54 9.69 -17.79
CA LEU A 165 -1.11 9.42 -17.78
C LEU A 165 -0.68 8.81 -19.12
N ALA A 166 0.51 9.20 -19.60
CA ALA A 166 1.10 8.58 -20.79
C ALA A 166 1.37 7.08 -20.59
N VAL A 167 1.65 6.67 -19.35
CA VAL A 167 1.87 5.27 -18.96
C VAL A 167 0.57 4.46 -18.84
N ALA A 168 -0.60 5.03 -19.16
CA ALA A 168 -1.86 4.33 -19.00
C ALA A 168 -1.95 3.10 -19.90
N ASP A 169 -2.17 1.94 -19.28
CA ASP A 169 -2.47 0.68 -19.93
C ASP A 169 -3.55 -0.07 -19.11
N PRO A 170 -4.84 0.28 -19.30
CA PRO A 170 -5.94 -0.36 -18.57
C PRO A 170 -6.01 -1.89 -18.67
N PRO A 171 -5.84 -2.54 -19.84
CA PRO A 171 -5.84 -4.01 -19.89
C PRO A 171 -4.65 -4.63 -19.16
N TYR A 172 -3.48 -4.00 -19.20
CA TYR A 172 -2.32 -4.49 -18.45
C TYR A 172 -2.48 -4.31 -16.93
N ALA A 173 -3.08 -3.20 -16.49
CA ALA A 173 -3.48 -3.00 -15.11
C ALA A 173 -4.41 -4.12 -14.60
N ALA A 174 -5.43 -4.46 -15.40
CA ALA A 174 -6.36 -5.53 -15.07
C ALA A 174 -5.68 -6.90 -15.03
N ALA A 175 -4.73 -7.17 -15.94
CA ALA A 175 -3.96 -8.42 -15.94
C ALA A 175 -3.13 -8.59 -14.65
N TRP A 176 -2.48 -7.53 -14.18
CA TRP A 176 -1.73 -7.53 -12.93
C TRP A 176 -2.62 -7.80 -11.71
N GLN A 177 -3.77 -7.13 -11.62
CA GLN A 177 -4.70 -7.36 -10.51
C GLN A 177 -5.35 -8.74 -10.56
N LEU A 178 -5.67 -9.24 -11.75
CA LEU A 178 -6.12 -10.63 -11.93
C LEU A 178 -5.07 -11.61 -11.42
N ALA A 179 -3.79 -11.44 -11.79
CA ALA A 179 -2.70 -12.26 -11.29
C ALA A 179 -2.58 -12.21 -9.77
N ALA A 180 -2.58 -11.01 -9.16
CA ALA A 180 -2.44 -10.85 -7.72
C ALA A 180 -3.61 -11.42 -6.90
N ARG A 181 -4.83 -11.42 -7.44
CA ARG A 181 -6.02 -11.94 -6.76
C ARG A 181 -6.06 -13.47 -6.70
N GLN A 182 -5.29 -14.16 -7.53
CA GLN A 182 -5.29 -15.62 -7.51
C GLN A 182 -4.55 -16.18 -6.28
N ALA A 183 -4.99 -17.37 -5.86
CA ALA A 183 -4.34 -18.09 -4.78
C ALA A 183 -2.96 -18.60 -5.24
N PRO A 184 -1.88 -18.38 -4.45
CA PRO A 184 -0.58 -18.96 -4.76
C PRO A 184 -0.64 -20.50 -4.70
N GLU A 185 0.38 -21.16 -5.25
CA GLU A 185 0.53 -22.63 -5.25
C GLU A 185 -0.55 -23.40 -6.04
N ARG A 186 -1.48 -22.71 -6.71
CA ARG A 186 -2.46 -23.28 -7.64
C ARG A 186 -2.18 -22.79 -9.06
N PRO A 187 -2.52 -23.57 -10.10
CA PRO A 187 -2.48 -23.05 -11.47
C PRO A 187 -3.46 -21.88 -11.62
N PHE A 188 -3.14 -20.97 -12.54
CA PHE A 188 -4.06 -19.89 -12.88
C PHE A 188 -5.38 -20.48 -13.40
N PRO A 189 -6.54 -20.09 -12.85
CA PRO A 189 -7.82 -20.66 -13.25
C PRO A 189 -8.20 -20.21 -14.66
N PRO A 190 -9.10 -20.94 -15.35
CA PRO A 190 -9.66 -20.44 -16.60
C PRO A 190 -10.43 -19.12 -16.37
N PRO A 191 -10.58 -18.26 -17.39
CA PRO A 191 -11.13 -16.91 -17.27
C PRO A 191 -12.46 -16.82 -16.50
N GLU A 192 -13.36 -17.77 -16.72
CA GLU A 192 -14.69 -17.84 -16.09
C GLU A 192 -14.65 -18.14 -14.59
N GLN A 193 -13.51 -18.61 -14.07
CA GLN A 193 -13.28 -18.92 -12.65
C GLN A 193 -12.30 -17.95 -11.99
N ALA A 194 -11.75 -16.99 -12.74
CA ALA A 194 -10.76 -16.05 -12.22
C ALA A 194 -11.40 -15.07 -11.23
N LEU A 195 -10.84 -15.02 -10.01
CA LEU A 195 -11.39 -14.21 -8.92
C LEU A 195 -11.41 -12.72 -9.28
N GLY A 196 -12.60 -12.12 -9.24
CA GLY A 196 -12.80 -10.70 -9.48
C GLY A 196 -12.69 -10.27 -10.95
N ALA A 197 -12.70 -11.21 -11.89
CA ALA A 197 -12.60 -10.89 -13.32
C ALA A 197 -13.74 -9.99 -13.80
N GLU A 198 -14.98 -10.21 -13.35
CA GLU A 198 -16.12 -9.36 -13.74
C GLU A 198 -15.92 -7.89 -13.35
N GLU A 199 -15.47 -7.63 -12.12
CA GLU A 199 -15.18 -6.28 -11.61
C GLU A 199 -14.01 -5.63 -12.34
N LEU A 200 -12.90 -6.38 -12.50
CA LEU A 200 -11.65 -5.84 -13.05
C LEU A 200 -11.70 -5.58 -14.55
N LEU A 201 -12.53 -6.34 -15.26
CA LEU A 201 -12.70 -6.22 -16.71
C LEU A 201 -13.87 -5.30 -17.07
N ASP A 202 -14.62 -4.82 -16.07
CA ASP A 202 -15.70 -3.88 -16.30
C ASP A 202 -15.17 -2.57 -16.92
N GLY A 203 -15.95 -1.98 -17.82
CA GLY A 203 -15.55 -0.79 -18.57
C GLY A 203 -14.46 -0.99 -19.65
N LEU A 204 -13.82 -2.16 -19.73
CA LEU A 204 -12.91 -2.49 -20.84
C LEU A 204 -13.68 -2.95 -22.08
N SER A 205 -13.19 -2.55 -23.26
CA SER A 205 -13.65 -3.09 -24.54
C SER A 205 -13.33 -4.59 -24.67
N GLU A 206 -14.05 -5.30 -25.52
CA GLU A 206 -13.86 -6.76 -25.71
C GLU A 206 -12.40 -7.13 -26.06
N ALA A 207 -11.75 -6.33 -26.92
CA ALA A 207 -10.34 -6.51 -27.26
C ALA A 207 -9.41 -6.35 -26.04
N GLN A 208 -9.65 -5.31 -25.21
CA GLN A 208 -8.89 -5.08 -23.98
C GLN A 208 -9.12 -6.18 -22.94
N ARG A 209 -10.36 -6.66 -22.82
CA ARG A 209 -10.70 -7.80 -21.95
C ARG A 209 -9.90 -9.05 -22.35
N GLN A 210 -9.89 -9.37 -23.64
CA GLN A 210 -9.15 -10.51 -24.15
C GLN A 210 -7.64 -10.37 -23.93
N GLN A 211 -7.10 -9.16 -24.12
CA GLN A 211 -5.70 -8.87 -23.82
C GLN A 211 -5.38 -9.11 -22.34
N ALA A 212 -6.17 -8.55 -21.42
CA ALA A 212 -5.95 -8.71 -19.98
C ALA A 212 -5.99 -10.19 -19.55
N LEU A 213 -6.98 -10.94 -20.04
CA LEU A 213 -7.14 -12.37 -19.77
C LEU A 213 -5.99 -13.20 -20.34
N SER A 214 -5.44 -12.82 -21.50
CA SER A 214 -4.30 -13.53 -22.10
C SER A 214 -2.98 -13.29 -21.36
N LEU A 215 -2.80 -12.11 -20.75
CA LEU A 215 -1.57 -11.72 -20.05
C LEU A 215 -1.52 -12.25 -18.61
N ALA A 216 -2.67 -12.28 -17.92
CA ALA A 216 -2.74 -12.61 -16.49
C ALA A 216 -2.10 -13.96 -16.09
N PRO A 217 -2.23 -15.07 -16.86
CA PRO A 217 -1.58 -16.33 -16.50
C PRO A 217 -0.05 -16.25 -16.50
N ALA A 218 0.53 -15.53 -17.47
CA ALA A 218 1.97 -15.36 -17.58
C ALA A 218 2.51 -14.47 -16.46
N LEU A 219 1.79 -13.39 -16.11
CA LEU A 219 2.13 -12.55 -14.98
C LEU A 219 2.03 -13.31 -13.66
N PHE A 220 0.96 -14.08 -13.45
CA PHE A 220 0.78 -14.90 -12.26
C PHE A 220 1.93 -15.90 -12.08
N ALA A 221 2.35 -16.58 -13.15
CA ALA A 221 3.46 -17.51 -13.11
C ALA A 221 4.79 -16.85 -12.69
N GLN A 222 4.98 -15.58 -13.07
CA GLN A 222 6.19 -14.80 -12.76
C GLN A 222 6.16 -14.21 -11.35
N CYS A 223 5.03 -13.61 -10.93
CA CYS A 223 4.95 -12.86 -9.68
C CYS A 223 4.45 -13.63 -8.48
N CYS A 224 3.41 -14.45 -8.68
CA CYS A 224 2.41 -14.67 -7.64
C CYS A 224 2.13 -16.16 -7.39
N ALA A 225 2.63 -17.02 -8.27
CA ALA A 225 2.48 -18.47 -8.14
C ALA A 225 3.26 -19.05 -6.96
N ARG A 226 4.35 -18.39 -6.53
CA ARG A 226 5.33 -18.90 -5.57
C ARG A 226 5.58 -17.96 -4.40
N ARG A 227 4.52 -17.56 -3.69
CA ARG A 227 4.52 -16.74 -2.47
C ARG A 227 5.29 -15.43 -2.51
#